data_AF-A0A3M1GNW7-F1
#
_entry.id   AF-A0A3M1GNW7-F1
#
_cell.length_a   1.000
_cell.length_b   1.000
_cell.length_c   1.000
_cell.angle_alpha   90.00
_cell.angle_beta   90.00
_cell.angle_gamma   90.00
#
_symmetry.space_group_name_H-M   'P 1'
#
loop_
_entity.id
_entity.type
_entity.pdbx_description
1 polymer ?
#
loop_
_entity_poly.entity_id
_entity_poly.type
_entity_poly.pdbx_seq_one_letter_code
_entity_poly.pdbx_strand_id
1 'polypeptide(L)'
;MRWAAHPIAALLGMLCVAAGCRATPGLRERLRDPDTPLRFVCCYAEDLAPADLEGFDIAILDAAVRRPPRELSGNGRRLVLAYLSLGEIAEHDPAWPRHARAPWLVEPNPDWPGAWRVDPRDPRWQAHVFARAARLLARGFDGLFLDTADVGPWLEERDPETWRGAAHAMAQIIAGLRRRFPDSLLVLNQGLALYPAVRPHLDAALAEGLFVRYDFATRRYRKVRPGSDAARLRERFLALRRSGLRVLTIEYAPPDATDLVR
;
A
#
# COMPACT_ATOMS: atom_id res chain seq x y z
N MET A 1 0.20 -7.56 -21.17
CA MET A 1 1.67 -7.69 -21.01
C MET A 1 1.93 -8.52 -19.77
N ARG A 2 2.61 -9.66 -19.92
CA ARG A 2 2.99 -10.53 -18.80
C ARG A 2 4.16 -9.85 -18.07
N TRP A 3 4.00 -9.56 -16.79
CA TRP A 3 5.10 -9.12 -15.94
C TRP A 3 6.11 -10.26 -15.86
N ALA A 4 7.29 -10.06 -16.45
CA ALA A 4 8.39 -10.98 -16.30
C ALA A 4 8.88 -10.88 -14.85
N ALA A 5 8.56 -11.89 -14.05
CA ALA A 5 9.13 -12.09 -12.73
C ALA A 5 10.65 -12.00 -12.82
N HIS A 6 11.23 -10.98 -12.20
CA HIS A 6 12.65 -10.87 -11.92
C HIS A 6 12.81 -10.75 -10.39
N PRO A 7 13.83 -11.40 -9.80
CA PRO A 7 13.90 -11.60 -8.37
C PRO A 7 14.07 -10.26 -7.64
N ILE A 8 13.19 -9.99 -6.69
CA ILE A 8 13.29 -8.84 -5.80
C ILE A 8 14.40 -9.16 -4.79
N ALA A 9 15.50 -8.42 -4.86
CA ALA A 9 16.52 -8.39 -3.82
C ALA A 9 15.96 -7.62 -2.61
N ALA A 10 15.72 -8.30 -1.50
CA ALA A 10 15.38 -7.69 -0.23
C ALA A 10 16.63 -7.55 0.64
N LEU A 11 16.86 -6.40 1.27
CA LEU A 11 17.98 -6.22 2.20
C LEU A 11 17.60 -5.53 3.52
N LEU A 12 18.30 -5.99 4.56
CA LEU A 12 18.07 -5.82 5.98
C LEU A 12 18.49 -4.45 6.54
N GLY A 13 17.67 -3.89 7.43
CA GLY A 13 18.09 -2.91 8.43
C GLY A 13 18.06 -3.53 9.83
N MET A 14 19.22 -3.61 10.49
CA MET A 14 19.39 -4.13 11.85
C MET A 14 19.83 -2.95 12.74
N LEU A 15 19.04 -2.61 13.76
CA LEU A 15 19.49 -1.77 14.87
C LEU A 15 19.16 -2.49 16.18
N CYS A 16 20.20 -2.91 16.90
CA CYS A 16 20.13 -3.44 18.26
C CYS A 16 20.23 -2.29 19.26
N VAL A 17 19.30 -2.18 20.22
CA VAL A 17 19.60 -1.65 21.57
C VAL A 17 18.77 -2.37 22.64
N ALA A 18 19.53 -2.94 23.59
CA ALA A 18 19.31 -3.25 25.01
C ALA A 18 17.97 -3.78 25.56
N ALA A 19 18.13 -4.80 26.40
CA ALA A 19 17.12 -5.62 27.01
C ALA A 19 16.47 -4.99 28.25
N GLY A 20 15.13 -5.08 28.28
CA GLY A 20 14.36 -5.30 29.50
C GLY A 20 13.42 -6.48 29.21
N CYS A 21 13.28 -7.44 30.12
CA CYS A 21 12.34 -8.55 29.98
C CYS A 21 10.89 -8.03 30.06
N ARG A 22 10.43 -7.40 28.98
CA ARG A 22 9.01 -7.28 28.64
C ARG A 22 8.74 -8.39 27.62
N ALA A 23 7.59 -9.06 27.76
CA ALA A 23 7.14 -9.99 26.72
C ALA A 23 7.21 -9.27 25.36
N THR A 24 7.84 -9.90 24.37
CA THR A 24 7.95 -9.31 23.03
C THR A 24 6.54 -8.99 22.53
N PRO A 25 6.23 -7.71 22.23
CA PRO A 25 4.90 -7.32 21.76
C PRO A 25 4.49 -8.14 20.54
N GLY A 26 3.19 -8.44 20.42
CA GLY A 26 2.67 -9.16 19.26
C GLY A 26 2.91 -8.37 17.96
N LEU A 27 2.98 -9.04 16.81
CA LEU A 27 3.28 -8.38 15.52
C LEU A 27 2.36 -7.18 15.21
N ARG A 28 1.09 -7.25 15.60
CA ARG A 28 0.11 -6.16 15.42
C ARG A 28 0.45 -4.95 16.29
N GLU A 29 0.90 -5.18 17.53
CA GLU A 29 1.34 -4.11 18.44
C GLU A 29 2.63 -3.50 17.93
N ARG A 30 3.58 -4.35 17.51
CA ARG A 30 4.81 -3.89 16.86
C ARG A 30 4.44 -2.98 15.70
N LEU A 31 3.62 -3.40 14.74
CA LEU A 31 3.21 -2.58 13.58
C LEU A 31 2.70 -1.18 13.99
N ARG A 32 1.90 -1.09 15.06
CA ARG A 32 1.32 0.17 15.55
C ARG A 32 2.30 1.07 16.30
N ASP A 33 3.39 0.52 16.81
CA ASP A 33 4.45 1.28 17.48
C ASP A 33 5.50 1.74 16.45
N PRO A 34 5.64 3.03 16.12
CA PRO A 34 6.58 3.52 15.10
C PRO A 34 8.08 3.31 15.42
N ASP A 35 8.42 2.94 16.65
CA ASP A 35 9.82 2.81 17.11
C ASP A 35 10.27 1.35 17.24
N THR A 36 9.36 0.38 17.22
CA THR A 36 9.74 -1.04 17.24
C THR A 36 10.22 -1.52 15.85
N PRO A 37 11.43 -2.10 15.71
CA PRO A 37 11.92 -2.61 14.42
C PRO A 37 11.00 -3.70 13.83
N LEU A 38 10.78 -3.63 12.51
CA LEU A 38 10.06 -4.63 11.72
C LEU A 38 10.72 -4.76 10.35
N ARG A 39 10.65 -5.96 9.78
CA ARG A 39 11.02 -6.24 8.39
C ARG A 39 9.76 -6.52 7.58
N PHE A 40 9.59 -5.84 6.46
CA PHE A 40 8.47 -6.09 5.56
C PHE A 40 8.92 -6.35 4.13
N VAL A 41 8.07 -7.00 3.35
CA VAL A 41 8.26 -7.26 1.93
C VAL A 41 6.97 -6.98 1.17
N CYS A 42 7.08 -6.42 -0.04
CA CYS A 42 6.01 -6.38 -1.01
C CYS A 42 6.33 -7.39 -2.12
N CYS A 43 5.43 -8.32 -2.39
CA CYS A 43 5.63 -9.34 -3.42
C CYS A 43 4.34 -9.62 -4.18
N TYR A 44 4.37 -9.38 -5.49
CA TYR A 44 3.20 -9.54 -6.36
C TYR A 44 3.26 -10.81 -7.23
N ALA A 45 4.07 -11.79 -6.83
CA ALA A 45 4.07 -13.11 -7.46
C ALA A 45 2.86 -13.94 -7.01
N GLU A 46 2.25 -14.68 -7.94
CA GLU A 46 1.11 -15.55 -7.63
C GLU A 46 1.52 -16.84 -6.90
N ASP A 47 2.69 -17.37 -7.25
CA ASP A 47 3.21 -18.65 -6.76
C ASP A 47 4.28 -18.40 -5.70
N LEU A 48 3.86 -18.35 -4.43
CA LEU A 48 4.72 -18.14 -3.26
C LEU A 48 4.71 -19.34 -2.31
N ALA A 49 5.86 -19.67 -1.76
CA ALA A 49 6.05 -20.57 -0.63
C ALA A 49 6.32 -19.78 0.66
N PRO A 50 6.04 -20.36 1.84
CA PRO A 50 6.36 -19.71 3.12
C PRO A 50 7.85 -19.38 3.28
N ALA A 51 8.73 -20.18 2.68
CA ALA A 51 10.19 -19.97 2.70
C ALA A 51 10.62 -18.69 1.96
N ASP A 52 9.90 -18.29 0.91
CA ASP A 52 10.18 -17.04 0.17
C ASP A 52 9.96 -15.78 1.03
N LEU A 53 9.23 -15.94 2.14
CA LEU A 53 8.83 -14.87 3.04
C LEU A 53 9.46 -15.03 4.43
N GLU A 54 10.47 -15.89 4.58
CA GLU A 54 11.18 -16.10 5.83
C GLU A 54 11.95 -14.84 6.27
N GLY A 55 11.97 -14.55 7.56
CA GLY A 55 12.66 -13.40 8.13
C GLY A 55 11.94 -12.05 7.96
N PHE A 56 10.77 -12.01 7.33
CA PHE A 56 9.88 -10.85 7.32
C PHE A 56 8.78 -10.97 8.38
N ASP A 57 8.52 -9.87 9.07
CA ASP A 57 7.42 -9.71 10.03
C ASP A 57 6.08 -9.40 9.33
N ILE A 58 6.14 -8.78 8.14
CA ILE A 58 4.98 -8.37 7.33
C ILE A 58 5.23 -8.72 5.86
N ALA A 59 4.23 -9.30 5.19
CA ALA A 59 4.20 -9.44 3.74
C ALA A 59 2.96 -8.75 3.16
N ILE A 60 3.18 -7.82 2.23
CA ILE A 60 2.13 -7.23 1.39
C ILE A 60 2.12 -8.01 0.08
N LEU A 61 1.01 -8.68 -0.22
CA LEU A 61 0.90 -9.61 -1.33
C LEU A 61 -0.19 -9.22 -2.31
N ASP A 62 -0.02 -9.64 -3.56
CA ASP A 62 -1.09 -9.49 -4.56
C ASP A 62 -2.34 -10.28 -4.15
N ALA A 63 -3.51 -9.74 -4.49
CA ALA A 63 -4.79 -10.39 -4.27
C ALA A 63 -4.94 -11.73 -5.00
N ALA A 64 -4.14 -12.01 -6.03
CA ALA A 64 -4.13 -13.24 -6.83
C ALA A 64 -3.22 -14.34 -6.30
N VAL A 65 -2.49 -14.13 -5.18
CA VAL A 65 -1.64 -15.16 -4.59
C VAL A 65 -2.42 -16.46 -4.38
N ARG A 66 -1.88 -17.57 -4.88
CA ARG A 66 -2.61 -18.85 -4.95
C ARG A 66 -2.63 -19.58 -3.62
N ARG A 67 -1.51 -19.54 -2.90
CA ARG A 67 -1.38 -20.21 -1.60
C ARG A 67 -2.25 -19.50 -0.54
N PRO A 68 -2.92 -20.23 0.36
CA PRO A 68 -3.68 -19.62 1.44
C PRO A 68 -2.82 -18.67 2.30
N PRO A 69 -3.30 -17.45 2.61
CA PRO A 69 -2.58 -16.50 3.45
C PRO A 69 -2.14 -17.05 4.82
N ARG A 70 -2.94 -17.93 5.43
CA ARG A 70 -2.61 -18.59 6.70
C ARG A 70 -1.38 -19.50 6.62
N GLU A 71 -1.16 -20.17 5.49
CA GLU A 71 0.07 -20.95 5.29
C GLU A 71 1.26 -20.02 5.08
N LEU A 72 1.06 -18.97 4.27
CA LEU A 72 2.09 -18.00 4.00
C LEU A 72 2.54 -17.30 5.29
N SER A 73 1.64 -17.00 6.22
CA SER A 73 1.95 -16.35 7.51
C SER A 73 2.88 -17.16 8.42
N GLY A 74 3.23 -18.40 8.05
CA GLY A 74 4.04 -19.29 8.88
C GLY A 74 3.33 -19.63 10.19
N ASN A 75 2.00 -19.79 10.15
CA ASN A 75 1.13 -20.02 11.30
C ASN A 75 1.20 -18.89 12.35
N GLY A 76 1.13 -17.62 11.90
CA GLY A 76 1.09 -16.45 12.77
C GLY A 76 2.45 -15.85 13.12
N ARG A 77 3.53 -16.32 12.48
CA ARG A 77 4.87 -15.73 12.61
C ARG A 77 5.07 -14.45 11.80
N ARG A 78 4.12 -14.13 10.90
CA ARG A 78 4.12 -12.94 10.06
C ARG A 78 2.69 -12.45 9.80
N LEU A 79 2.53 -11.15 9.67
CA LEU A 79 1.29 -10.55 9.17
C LEU A 79 1.26 -10.59 7.64
N VAL A 80 0.13 -11.01 7.07
CA VAL A 80 -0.04 -11.05 5.61
C VAL A 80 -1.16 -10.09 5.21
N LEU A 81 -0.81 -9.05 4.44
CA LEU A 81 -1.73 -8.02 3.96
C LEU A 81 -2.03 -8.21 2.48
N ALA A 82 -3.27 -8.03 2.08
CA ALA A 82 -3.66 -8.08 0.67
C ALA A 82 -3.60 -6.69 0.03
N TYR A 83 -3.00 -6.60 -1.16
CA TYR A 83 -3.13 -5.44 -2.02
C TYR A 83 -4.60 -5.21 -2.40
N LEU A 84 -5.06 -3.97 -2.23
CA LEU A 84 -6.38 -3.51 -2.62
C LEU A 84 -6.28 -2.08 -3.18
N SER A 85 -6.49 -1.95 -4.49
CA SER A 85 -6.62 -0.65 -5.14
C SER A 85 -7.97 0.00 -4.80
N LEU A 86 -7.96 1.27 -4.38
CA LEU A 86 -9.16 2.03 -4.02
C LEU A 86 -9.62 3.01 -5.10
N GLY A 87 -8.70 3.52 -5.91
CA GLY A 87 -8.94 4.52 -6.95
C GLY A 87 -8.80 3.99 -8.38
N GLU A 88 -8.39 2.74 -8.55
CA GLU A 88 -8.19 2.15 -9.87
C GLU A 88 -8.70 0.71 -9.96
N ILE A 89 -9.10 0.28 -11.16
CA ILE A 89 -9.34 -1.11 -11.51
C ILE A 89 -8.49 -1.50 -12.72
N ALA A 90 -7.89 -2.69 -12.69
CA ALA A 90 -7.10 -3.20 -13.79
C ALA A 90 -7.93 -4.08 -14.73
N GLU A 91 -7.62 -4.05 -16.03
CA GLU A 91 -8.26 -4.86 -17.08
C GLU A 91 -8.09 -6.37 -16.86
N HIS A 92 -7.05 -6.77 -16.12
CA HIS A 92 -6.81 -8.16 -15.75
C HIS A 92 -7.53 -8.58 -14.45
N ASP A 93 -8.18 -7.65 -13.73
CA ASP A 93 -8.97 -8.02 -12.55
C ASP A 93 -10.16 -8.91 -13.00
N PRO A 94 -10.44 -10.02 -12.32
CA PRO A 94 -11.55 -10.92 -12.68
C PRO A 94 -12.93 -10.25 -12.72
N ALA A 95 -13.12 -9.11 -12.05
CA ALA A 95 -14.34 -8.32 -12.09
C ALA A 95 -14.42 -7.39 -13.31
N TRP A 96 -13.31 -7.11 -13.99
CA TRP A 96 -13.24 -6.18 -15.13
C TRP A 96 -14.30 -6.46 -16.22
N PRO A 97 -14.55 -7.70 -16.67
CA PRO A 97 -15.55 -7.95 -17.71
C PRO A 97 -16.96 -7.45 -17.36
N ARG A 98 -17.29 -7.35 -16.07
CA ARG A 98 -18.59 -6.81 -15.59
C ARG A 98 -18.60 -5.29 -15.51
N HIS A 99 -17.42 -4.68 -15.47
CA HIS A 99 -17.21 -3.26 -15.16
C HIS A 99 -16.64 -2.47 -16.33
N ALA A 100 -16.25 -3.10 -17.44
CA ALA A 100 -15.60 -2.45 -18.59
C ALA A 100 -16.42 -1.32 -19.25
N ARG A 101 -17.69 -1.14 -18.87
CA ARG A 101 -18.57 -0.04 -19.31
C ARG A 101 -19.25 0.67 -18.14
N ALA A 102 -18.70 0.53 -16.94
CA ALA A 102 -19.29 1.12 -15.76
C ALA A 102 -19.19 2.65 -15.82
N PRO A 103 -20.22 3.38 -15.37
CA PRO A 103 -20.25 4.85 -15.44
C PRO A 103 -19.23 5.53 -14.52
N TRP A 104 -18.65 4.78 -13.58
CA TRP A 104 -17.61 5.26 -12.68
C TRP A 104 -16.19 5.11 -13.25
N LEU A 105 -16.02 4.53 -14.44
CA LEU A 105 -14.73 4.56 -15.13
C LEU A 105 -14.48 5.99 -15.64
N VAL A 106 -13.36 6.58 -15.25
CA VAL A 106 -13.00 7.95 -15.65
C VAL A 106 -12.11 7.90 -16.88
N GLU A 107 -10.92 7.31 -16.75
CA GLU A 107 -9.91 7.27 -17.81
C GLU A 107 -8.84 6.21 -17.53
N PRO A 108 -8.11 5.74 -18.56
CA PRO A 108 -6.94 4.90 -18.35
C PRO A 108 -5.83 5.69 -17.65
N ASN A 109 -5.06 5.00 -16.79
CA ASN A 109 -3.85 5.56 -16.21
C ASN A 109 -2.67 5.36 -17.19
N PRO A 110 -2.07 6.43 -17.74
CA PRO A 110 -0.96 6.29 -18.69
C PRO A 110 0.32 5.71 -18.07
N ASP A 111 0.51 5.87 -16.76
CA ASP A 111 1.67 5.34 -16.04
C ASP A 111 1.56 3.83 -15.80
N TRP A 112 0.34 3.30 -15.84
CA TRP A 112 0.03 1.89 -15.58
C TRP A 112 -0.90 1.32 -16.66
N PRO A 113 -0.34 0.83 -17.79
CA PRO A 113 -1.13 0.32 -18.91
C PRO A 113 -2.12 -0.77 -18.50
N GLY A 114 -3.40 -0.56 -18.83
CA GLY A 114 -4.50 -1.46 -18.46
C GLY A 114 -5.10 -1.18 -17.07
N ALA A 115 -4.63 -0.17 -16.33
CA ALA A 115 -5.32 0.35 -15.16
C ALA A 115 -6.24 1.52 -15.55
N TRP A 116 -7.41 1.58 -14.95
CA TRP A 116 -8.40 2.63 -15.15
C TRP A 116 -8.70 3.33 -13.84
N ARG A 117 -8.57 4.66 -13.84
CA ARG A 117 -9.00 5.52 -12.73
C ARG A 117 -10.51 5.52 -12.63
N VAL A 118 -11.01 5.57 -11.40
CA VAL A 118 -12.43 5.49 -11.10
C VAL A 118 -12.92 6.71 -10.34
N ASP A 119 -14.21 7.00 -10.42
CA ASP A 119 -14.86 7.98 -9.56
C ASP A 119 -15.17 7.34 -8.19
N PRO A 120 -14.47 7.72 -7.10
CA PRO A 120 -14.72 7.14 -5.78
C PRO A 120 -16.09 7.52 -5.20
N ARG A 121 -16.79 8.49 -5.79
CA ARG A 121 -18.12 8.95 -5.34
C ARG A 121 -19.23 7.99 -5.76
N ASP A 122 -19.03 7.16 -6.80
CA ASP A 122 -20.08 6.25 -7.24
C ASP A 122 -20.28 5.12 -6.21
N PRO A 123 -21.51 4.94 -5.66
CA PRO A 123 -21.77 3.95 -4.63
C PRO A 123 -21.56 2.50 -5.11
N ARG A 124 -21.66 2.24 -6.43
CA ARG A 124 -21.39 0.91 -7.02
C ARG A 124 -19.90 0.57 -6.92
N TRP A 125 -19.02 1.56 -7.12
CA TRP A 125 -17.59 1.37 -6.91
C TRP A 125 -17.28 1.12 -5.43
N GLN A 126 -17.85 1.92 -4.53
CA GLN A 126 -17.67 1.70 -3.09
C GLN A 126 -18.13 0.31 -2.65
N ALA A 127 -19.30 -0.15 -3.15
CA ALA A 127 -19.80 -1.50 -2.89
C ALA A 127 -18.86 -2.58 -3.43
N HIS A 128 -18.27 -2.36 -4.62
CA HIS A 128 -17.26 -3.26 -5.18
C HIS A 128 -16.02 -3.37 -4.28
N VAL A 129 -15.47 -2.24 -3.84
CA VAL A 129 -14.32 -2.19 -2.92
C VAL A 129 -14.63 -2.93 -1.61
N PHE A 130 -15.77 -2.66 -0.97
CA PHE A 130 -16.15 -3.33 0.27
C PHE A 130 -16.34 -4.84 0.09
N ALA A 131 -16.95 -5.27 -1.01
CA ALA A 131 -17.11 -6.69 -1.33
C ALA A 131 -15.74 -7.37 -1.59
N ARG A 132 -14.82 -6.68 -2.26
CA ARG A 132 -13.46 -7.16 -2.50
C ARG A 132 -12.69 -7.31 -1.19
N ALA A 133 -12.72 -6.30 -0.32
CA ALA A 133 -12.15 -6.33 1.02
C ALA A 133 -12.68 -7.51 1.85
N ALA A 134 -14.01 -7.70 1.87
CA ALA A 134 -14.64 -8.83 2.57
C ALA A 134 -14.10 -10.19 2.10
N ARG A 135 -13.98 -10.39 0.78
CA ARG A 135 -13.44 -11.63 0.21
C ARG A 135 -11.96 -11.84 0.55
N LEU A 136 -11.15 -10.78 0.52
CA LEU A 136 -9.74 -10.86 0.88
C LEU A 136 -9.59 -11.25 2.35
N LEU A 137 -10.29 -10.57 3.26
CA LEU A 137 -10.23 -10.90 4.68
C LEU A 137 -10.78 -12.30 4.99
N ALA A 138 -11.86 -12.72 4.30
CA ALA A 138 -12.41 -14.07 4.43
C ALA A 138 -11.44 -15.17 3.95
N ARG A 139 -10.52 -14.86 3.03
CA ARG A 139 -9.43 -15.78 2.62
C ARG A 139 -8.35 -15.94 3.70
N GLY A 140 -8.38 -15.14 4.77
CA GLY A 140 -7.46 -15.24 5.90
C GLY A 140 -6.29 -14.26 5.88
N PHE A 141 -6.36 -13.19 5.09
CA PHE A 141 -5.42 -12.08 5.21
C PHE A 141 -5.65 -11.34 6.55
N ASP A 142 -4.56 -10.87 7.16
CA ASP A 142 -4.57 -10.12 8.42
C ASP A 142 -5.09 -8.69 8.26
N GLY A 143 -5.06 -8.17 7.04
CA GLY A 143 -5.44 -6.82 6.71
C GLY A 143 -5.26 -6.48 5.23
N LEU A 144 -5.36 -5.19 4.93
CA LEU A 144 -5.40 -4.62 3.60
C LEU A 144 -4.31 -3.55 3.46
N PHE A 145 -3.57 -3.63 2.36
CA PHE A 145 -2.72 -2.58 1.86
C PHE A 145 -3.52 -1.80 0.82
N LEU A 146 -3.82 -0.54 1.15
CA LEU A 146 -4.74 0.33 0.40
C LEU A 146 -3.92 1.17 -0.56
N ASP A 147 -4.10 0.94 -1.86
CA ASP A 147 -3.37 1.65 -2.90
C ASP A 147 -4.28 2.60 -3.69
N THR A 148 -3.67 3.51 -4.45
CA THR A 148 -4.29 4.46 -5.39
C THR A 148 -5.34 5.41 -4.79
N ALA A 149 -5.33 5.58 -3.47
CA ALA A 149 -6.23 6.51 -2.79
C ALA A 149 -6.03 7.98 -3.23
N ASP A 150 -4.84 8.33 -3.72
CA ASP A 150 -4.56 9.66 -4.26
C ASP A 150 -5.40 10.03 -5.49
N VAL A 151 -6.04 9.06 -6.17
CA VAL A 151 -6.95 9.33 -7.30
C VAL A 151 -8.07 10.29 -6.90
N GLY A 152 -8.63 10.16 -5.69
CA GLY A 152 -9.70 11.05 -5.22
C GLY A 152 -9.26 12.53 -5.17
N PRO A 153 -8.22 12.87 -4.37
CA PRO A 153 -7.63 14.21 -4.38
C PRO A 153 -7.15 14.68 -5.75
N TRP A 154 -6.54 13.79 -6.55
CA TRP A 154 -6.04 14.13 -7.88
C TRP A 154 -7.16 14.53 -8.85
N LEU A 155 -8.29 13.82 -8.84
CA LEU A 155 -9.46 14.18 -9.64
C LEU A 155 -9.99 15.57 -9.24
N GLU A 156 -10.12 15.81 -7.93
CA GLU A 156 -10.63 17.07 -7.39
C GLU A 156 -9.67 18.24 -7.63
N GLU A 157 -8.35 18.02 -7.62
CA GLU A 157 -7.36 19.03 -7.99
C GLU A 157 -7.40 19.35 -9.50
N ARG A 158 -7.58 18.32 -10.34
CA ARG A 158 -7.62 18.45 -11.80
C ARG A 158 -8.82 19.27 -12.28
N ASP A 159 -10.00 19.01 -11.73
CA ASP A 159 -11.22 19.76 -12.02
C ASP A 159 -12.12 19.79 -10.77
N PRO A 160 -12.00 20.84 -9.94
CA PRO A 160 -12.74 20.96 -8.68
C PRO A 160 -14.25 21.11 -8.85
N GLU A 161 -14.74 21.53 -10.02
CA GLU A 161 -16.18 21.65 -10.27
C GLU A 161 -16.78 20.29 -10.56
N THR A 162 -16.18 19.54 -11.49
CA THR A 162 -16.64 18.21 -11.89
C THR A 162 -16.44 17.17 -10.80
N TRP A 163 -15.29 17.19 -10.12
CA TRP A 163 -14.86 16.15 -9.17
C TRP A 163 -14.97 16.58 -7.70
N ARG A 164 -15.72 17.65 -7.42
CA ARG A 164 -16.01 18.07 -6.04
C ARG A 164 -16.39 16.89 -5.17
N GLY A 165 -15.72 16.76 -4.03
CA GLY A 165 -15.97 15.72 -3.04
C GLY A 165 -15.36 14.35 -3.35
N ALA A 166 -14.55 14.20 -4.42
CA ALA A 166 -13.87 12.94 -4.70
C ALA A 166 -12.86 12.57 -3.60
N ALA A 167 -12.12 13.54 -3.03
CA ALA A 167 -11.25 13.30 -1.88
C ALA A 167 -12.05 12.87 -0.64
N HIS A 168 -13.19 13.51 -0.39
CA HIS A 168 -14.08 13.16 0.71
C HIS A 168 -14.63 11.74 0.55
N ALA A 169 -15.09 11.37 -0.65
CA ALA A 169 -15.59 10.03 -0.93
C ALA A 169 -14.51 8.97 -0.73
N MET A 170 -13.27 9.23 -1.15
CA MET A 170 -12.14 8.34 -0.88
C MET A 170 -11.88 8.17 0.62
N ALA A 171 -11.91 9.26 1.39
CA ALA A 171 -11.80 9.18 2.84
C ALA A 171 -12.94 8.36 3.48
N GLN A 172 -14.17 8.47 2.95
CA GLN A 172 -15.32 7.68 3.38
C GLN A 172 -15.17 6.18 3.07
N ILE A 173 -14.53 5.81 1.96
CA ILE A 173 -14.19 4.42 1.65
C ILE A 173 -13.26 3.88 2.75
N ILE A 174 -12.17 4.58 3.08
CA ILE A 174 -11.20 4.15 4.10
C ILE A 174 -11.86 4.04 5.49
N ALA A 175 -12.64 5.06 5.88
CA ALA A 175 -13.41 5.02 7.12
C ALA A 175 -14.42 3.86 7.13
N GLY A 176 -15.06 3.61 5.99
CA GLY A 176 -16.01 2.52 5.79
C GLY A 176 -15.38 1.12 5.88
N LEU A 177 -14.13 0.97 5.44
CA LEU A 177 -13.34 -0.26 5.62
C LEU A 177 -13.07 -0.50 7.11
N ARG A 178 -12.58 0.51 7.83
CA ARG A 178 -12.35 0.40 9.28
C ARG A 178 -13.61 0.03 10.05
N ARG A 179 -14.75 0.65 9.75
CA ARG A 179 -16.04 0.35 10.41
C ARG A 179 -16.52 -1.09 10.18
N ARG A 180 -16.35 -1.60 8.96
CA ARG A 180 -16.80 -2.95 8.57
C ARG A 180 -15.85 -4.05 9.04
N PHE A 181 -14.57 -3.73 9.14
CA PHE A 181 -13.50 -4.68 9.46
C PHE A 181 -12.60 -4.13 10.58
N PRO A 182 -13.15 -3.94 11.80
CA PRO A 182 -12.44 -3.26 12.88
C PRO A 182 -11.13 -3.94 13.29
N ASP A 183 -11.06 -5.27 13.17
CA ASP A 183 -9.88 -6.05 13.54
C ASP A 183 -8.83 -6.18 12.42
N SER A 184 -9.17 -5.77 11.20
CA SER A 184 -8.24 -5.82 10.06
C SER A 184 -7.17 -4.74 10.19
N LEU A 185 -5.95 -5.04 9.74
CA LEU A 185 -4.91 -4.01 9.61
C LEU A 185 -5.18 -3.19 8.35
N LEU A 186 -5.07 -1.86 8.44
CA LEU A 186 -5.17 -0.97 7.28
C LEU A 186 -3.87 -0.17 7.13
N VAL A 187 -3.16 -0.41 6.03
CA VAL A 187 -1.94 0.32 5.67
C VAL A 187 -2.21 1.12 4.41
N LEU A 188 -2.13 2.44 4.49
CA LEU A 188 -2.38 3.32 3.33
C LEU A 188 -1.08 3.61 2.59
N ASN A 189 -1.04 3.27 1.30
CA ASN A 189 0.01 3.72 0.40
C ASN A 189 -0.21 5.17 0.00
N GLN A 190 0.85 5.97 0.05
CA GLN A 190 0.82 7.37 -0.35
C GLN A 190 -0.34 8.10 0.34
N GLY A 191 -1.23 8.81 -0.38
CA GLY A 191 -2.48 9.30 0.18
C GLY A 191 -2.37 10.58 1.02
N LEU A 192 -1.28 11.34 0.90
CA LEU A 192 -0.92 12.40 1.86
C LEU A 192 -2.01 13.46 2.07
N ALA A 193 -2.78 13.79 1.03
CA ALA A 193 -3.88 14.75 1.11
C ALA A 193 -5.04 14.26 2.01
N LEU A 194 -5.17 12.94 2.20
CA LEU A 194 -6.29 12.33 2.94
C LEU A 194 -6.00 12.18 4.44
N TYR A 195 -4.74 12.16 4.89
CA TYR A 195 -4.39 11.86 6.30
C TYR A 195 -5.12 12.71 7.35
N PRO A 196 -5.37 14.02 7.15
CA PRO A 196 -6.17 14.78 8.11
C PRO A 196 -7.53 14.15 8.41
N ALA A 197 -8.14 13.48 7.42
CA ALA A 197 -9.44 12.81 7.57
C ALA A 197 -9.31 11.33 7.93
N VAL A 198 -8.27 10.62 7.47
CA VAL A 198 -8.21 9.14 7.55
C VAL A 198 -7.27 8.60 8.62
N ARG A 199 -6.41 9.44 9.23
CA ARG A 199 -5.42 9.01 10.24
C ARG A 199 -5.99 8.14 11.38
N PRO A 200 -7.19 8.39 11.93
CA PRO A 200 -7.76 7.55 12.99
C PRO A 200 -8.14 6.13 12.54
N HIS A 201 -8.15 5.88 11.23
CA HIS A 201 -8.60 4.61 10.65
C HIS A 201 -7.44 3.68 10.26
N LEU A 202 -6.20 4.15 10.30
CA LEU A 202 -5.03 3.46 9.77
C LEU A 202 -4.13 2.90 10.89
N ASP A 203 -3.55 1.73 10.67
CA ASP A 203 -2.51 1.15 11.53
C ASP A 203 -1.11 1.62 11.12
N ALA A 204 -0.88 1.85 9.83
CA ALA A 204 0.37 2.38 9.30
C ALA A 204 0.17 3.15 8.00
N ALA A 205 1.19 3.90 7.62
CA ALA A 205 1.39 4.48 6.31
C ALA A 205 2.48 3.71 5.56
N LEU A 206 2.40 3.71 4.23
CA LEU A 206 3.50 3.37 3.35
C LEU A 206 3.78 4.56 2.43
N ALA A 207 5.06 4.84 2.20
CA ALA A 207 5.53 5.86 1.29
C ALA A 207 6.47 5.27 0.25
N GLU A 208 6.41 5.80 -0.97
CA GLU A 208 7.26 5.32 -2.07
C GLU A 208 8.20 6.41 -2.56
N GLY A 209 9.48 6.05 -2.74
CA GLY A 209 10.50 6.89 -3.37
C GLY A 209 10.83 8.16 -2.59
N LEU A 210 10.97 8.06 -1.26
CA LEU A 210 11.31 9.19 -0.39
C LEU A 210 12.81 9.54 -0.46
N PHE A 211 13.66 8.58 -0.79
CA PHE A 211 15.11 8.73 -0.79
C PHE A 211 15.74 8.50 -2.16
N VAL A 212 15.19 7.55 -2.94
CA VAL A 212 15.64 7.21 -4.29
C VAL A 212 14.44 7.11 -5.22
N ARG A 213 14.52 7.77 -6.37
CA ARG A 213 13.46 7.69 -7.40
C ARG A 213 13.98 7.21 -8.72
N TYR A 214 13.12 6.49 -9.45
CA TYR A 214 13.30 6.22 -10.86
C TYR A 214 12.90 7.46 -11.66
N ASP A 215 13.85 8.04 -12.37
CA ASP A 215 13.60 9.09 -13.35
C ASP A 215 13.18 8.43 -14.66
N PHE A 216 11.89 8.52 -15.01
CA PHE A 216 11.34 7.92 -16.24
C PHE A 216 11.91 8.54 -17.52
N ALA A 217 12.33 9.81 -17.49
CA ALA A 217 12.91 10.49 -18.65
C ALA A 217 14.34 10.02 -18.90
N THR A 218 15.14 9.89 -17.85
CA THR A 218 16.56 9.47 -17.97
C THR A 218 16.78 7.98 -17.72
N ARG A 219 15.73 7.24 -17.37
CA ARG A 219 15.72 5.80 -17.03
C ARG A 219 16.77 5.44 -15.98
N ARG A 220 17.00 6.32 -15.02
CA ARG A 220 18.04 6.18 -13.98
C ARG A 220 17.48 6.38 -12.59
N TYR A 221 18.04 5.65 -11.64
CA TYR A 221 17.78 5.86 -10.23
C TYR A 221 18.63 7.00 -9.69
N ARG A 222 18.00 7.93 -8.97
CA ARG A 222 18.69 9.11 -8.42
C ARG A 222 18.26 9.37 -6.98
N LYS A 223 19.23 9.78 -6.15
CA LYS A 223 18.95 10.31 -4.81
C LYS A 223 18.05 11.54 -4.92
N VAL A 224 17.09 11.63 -4.01
CA VAL A 224 16.18 12.77 -3.89
C VAL A 224 16.99 14.02 -3.57
N ARG A 225 16.82 15.05 -4.41
CA ARG A 225 17.53 16.33 -4.25
C ARG A 225 16.80 17.21 -3.23
N PRO A 226 17.53 17.98 -2.39
CA PRO A 226 16.94 19.03 -1.58
C PRO A 226 16.08 19.97 -2.43
N GLY A 227 14.94 20.42 -1.89
CA GLY A 227 14.01 21.33 -2.57
C GLY A 227 13.10 20.70 -3.65
N SER A 228 13.27 19.42 -3.96
CA SER A 228 12.36 18.70 -4.88
C SER A 228 11.00 18.35 -4.25
N ASP A 229 10.01 17.99 -5.07
CA ASP A 229 8.72 17.47 -4.57
C ASP A 229 8.88 16.24 -3.70
N ALA A 230 9.82 15.35 -4.04
CA ALA A 230 10.12 14.17 -3.25
C ALA A 230 10.71 14.52 -1.88
N ALA A 231 11.54 15.56 -1.79
CA ALA A 231 12.03 16.05 -0.49
C ALA A 231 10.88 16.61 0.36
N ARG A 232 9.95 17.37 -0.25
CA ARG A 232 8.73 17.84 0.44
C ARG A 232 7.85 16.67 0.89
N LEU A 233 7.69 15.65 0.05
CA LEU A 233 6.96 14.42 0.35
C LEU A 233 7.55 13.72 1.57
N ARG A 234 8.87 13.56 1.60
CA ARG A 234 9.61 12.97 2.73
C ARG A 234 9.34 13.71 4.03
N GLU A 235 9.43 15.05 4.05
CA GLU A 235 9.17 15.82 5.27
C GLU A 235 7.74 15.63 5.81
N ARG A 236 6.74 15.50 4.92
CA ARG A 236 5.36 15.23 5.31
C ARG A 236 5.19 13.83 5.91
N PHE A 237 5.82 12.80 5.35
CA PHE A 237 5.81 11.46 5.94
C PHE A 237 6.60 11.40 7.26
N LEU A 238 7.72 12.11 7.39
CA LEU A 238 8.43 12.23 8.66
C LEU A 238 7.58 12.95 9.72
N ALA A 239 6.74 13.91 9.34
CA ALA A 239 5.77 14.52 10.25
C ALA A 239 4.70 13.51 10.70
N LEU A 240 4.19 12.66 9.80
CA LEU A 240 3.29 11.56 10.17
C LEU A 240 3.96 10.59 11.15
N ARG A 241 5.23 10.23 10.91
CA ARG A 241 6.01 9.40 11.84
C ARG A 241 6.10 10.02 13.24
N ARG A 242 6.43 11.30 13.31
CA ARG A 242 6.49 12.05 14.58
C ARG A 242 5.13 12.17 15.28
N SER A 243 4.02 12.04 14.55
CA SER A 243 2.66 11.97 15.12
C SER A 243 2.27 10.58 15.66
N GLY A 244 3.23 9.66 15.78
CA GLY A 244 3.00 8.31 16.29
C GLY A 244 2.47 7.32 15.25
N LEU A 245 2.47 7.66 13.95
CA LEU A 245 2.09 6.72 12.89
C LEU A 245 3.32 5.96 12.40
N ARG A 246 3.25 4.63 12.30
CA ARG A 246 4.26 3.87 11.56
C ARG A 246 4.30 4.31 10.10
N VAL A 247 5.48 4.62 9.59
CA VAL A 247 5.70 4.86 8.14
C VAL A 247 6.66 3.79 7.62
N LEU A 248 6.18 2.96 6.70
CA LEU A 248 6.96 2.01 5.91
C LEU A 248 7.43 2.72 4.63
N THR A 249 8.58 2.34 4.08
CA THR A 249 9.14 2.98 2.88
C THR A 249 9.53 1.95 1.84
N ILE A 250 9.04 2.10 0.62
CA ILE A 250 9.54 1.38 -0.56
C ILE A 250 10.44 2.34 -1.34
N GLU A 251 11.66 1.89 -1.60
CA GLU A 251 12.61 2.60 -2.43
C GLU A 251 12.97 1.69 -3.60
N TYR A 252 13.11 2.28 -4.79
CA TYR A 252 13.43 1.53 -5.99
C TYR A 252 14.90 1.73 -6.31
N ALA A 253 15.63 0.63 -6.47
CA ALA A 253 17.02 0.62 -6.90
C ALA A 253 17.32 -0.61 -7.76
N PRO A 254 18.36 -0.54 -8.61
CA PRO A 254 18.91 -1.72 -9.28
C PRO A 254 19.32 -2.80 -8.26
N PRO A 255 19.21 -4.10 -8.60
CA PRO A 255 19.57 -5.19 -7.69
C PRO A 255 21.02 -5.12 -7.15
N ASP A 256 21.92 -4.51 -7.92
CA ASP A 256 23.35 -4.37 -7.65
C ASP A 256 23.74 -3.05 -6.96
N ALA A 257 22.79 -2.13 -6.73
CA ALA A 257 23.07 -0.79 -6.22
C ALA A 257 22.48 -0.55 -4.82
N THR A 258 22.71 -1.48 -3.90
CA THR A 258 22.21 -1.42 -2.52
C THR A 258 22.65 -0.17 -1.75
N ASP A 259 23.79 0.41 -2.10
CA ASP A 259 24.30 1.65 -1.47
C ASP A 259 23.49 2.91 -1.82
N LEU A 260 22.63 2.85 -2.83
CA LEU A 260 21.75 3.97 -3.16
C LEU A 260 20.61 4.11 -2.15
N VAL A 261 20.18 3.01 -1.51
CA VAL A 261 19.01 2.90 -0.63
C VAL A 261 19.38 2.92 0.85
N ARG A 262 20.67 2.99 1.17
CA ARG A 262 21.20 3.13 2.53
C ARG A 262 21.22 4.58 3.01
#